data_AF-A0A158CPE3-F1
#
_entry.id   AF-A0A158CPE3-F1
#
_cell.length_a   1.000
_cell.length_b   1.000
_cell.length_c   1.000
_cell.angle_alpha   90.00
_cell.angle_beta   90.00
_cell.angle_gamma   90.00
#
_symmetry.space_group_name_H-M   'P 1'
#
loop_
_entity.id
_entity.type
_entity.pdbx_description
1 polymer ?
#
loop_
_entity_poly.entity_id
_entity_poly.type
_entity_poly.pdbx_seq_one_letter_code
_entity_poly.pdbx_strand_id
1 'polypeptide(L)'
;MNRPSRQNPTVGPVLPSLALAAGALASLAVWNLYHARKAERRNPPVGRFIEVDGVRLHYVEKGTGPAVVLLHGNTVALQDGLCSGLFDRLAERQRVIAFDRPGFGYSERPRDRLWTSQAQAQLLHEALDKLSVEQPVVLGHSWGTLVALDLAMDFPADVRGLVLVSGYYYPSARLDVAISAPAAVPLLGDALRYTVSPPPRGCCSSAQQRRCSRPRLCPKISLLPCLEISYPVRSRFVPRRRTQRL
;
A
#
# COMPACT_ATOMS: atom_id res chain seq x y z
N MET A 1 -38.53 64.87 13.38
CA MET A 1 -37.56 64.11 14.20
C MET A 1 -37.87 62.63 14.03
N ASN A 2 -37.34 62.00 12.96
CA ASN A 2 -37.60 60.59 12.63
C ASN A 2 -36.44 59.74 13.14
N ARG A 3 -36.70 58.82 14.08
CA ARG A 3 -35.71 57.81 14.50
C ARG A 3 -35.53 56.80 13.38
N PRO A 4 -34.30 56.48 12.94
CA PRO A 4 -34.10 55.36 12.03
C PRO A 4 -34.40 54.05 12.77
N SER A 5 -35.28 53.24 12.20
CA SER A 5 -35.57 51.89 12.67
C SER A 5 -34.31 51.02 12.54
N ARG A 6 -33.79 50.52 13.67
CA ARG A 6 -32.75 49.48 13.68
C ARG A 6 -33.32 48.23 13.01
N GLN A 7 -32.83 47.92 11.81
CA GLN A 7 -33.00 46.58 11.24
C GLN A 7 -32.09 45.63 12.03
N ASN A 8 -32.69 44.71 12.78
CA ASN A 8 -31.95 43.58 13.33
C ASN A 8 -31.46 42.71 12.16
N PRO A 9 -30.19 42.29 12.12
CA PRO A 9 -29.73 41.38 11.08
C PRO A 9 -30.50 40.07 11.22
N THR A 10 -31.43 39.82 10.30
CA THR A 10 -32.13 38.55 10.20
C THR A 10 -31.08 37.48 9.91
N VAL A 11 -30.90 36.59 10.85
CA VAL A 11 -30.09 35.38 10.70
C VAL A 11 -30.75 34.57 9.58
N GLY A 12 -30.24 34.68 8.35
CA GLY A 12 -30.87 34.09 7.17
C GLY A 12 -30.96 32.55 7.24
N PRO A 13 -31.69 31.90 6.30
CA PRO A 13 -31.91 30.45 6.26
C PRO A 13 -30.65 29.59 6.11
N VAL A 14 -29.47 30.22 6.02
CA VAL A 14 -28.17 29.57 5.86
C VAL A 14 -27.73 28.82 7.12
N LEU A 15 -27.99 29.36 8.33
CA LEU A 15 -27.60 28.71 9.59
C LEU A 15 -28.25 27.34 9.82
N PRO A 16 -29.58 27.16 9.68
CA PRO A 16 -30.21 25.85 9.89
C PRO A 16 -29.77 24.82 8.84
N SER A 17 -29.51 25.22 7.60
CA SER A 17 -28.99 24.33 6.55
C SER A 17 -27.57 23.82 6.85
N LEU A 18 -26.69 24.69 7.35
CA LEU A 18 -25.34 24.30 7.76
C LEU A 18 -25.36 23.36 8.97
N ALA A 19 -26.24 23.59 9.94
CA ALA A 19 -26.40 22.72 11.11
C ALA A 19 -26.89 21.31 10.72
N LEU A 20 -27.86 21.22 9.81
CA LEU A 20 -28.34 19.94 9.27
C LEU A 20 -27.23 19.17 8.53
N ALA A 21 -26.47 19.86 7.68
CA ALA A 21 -25.35 19.26 6.97
C ALA A 21 -24.27 18.73 7.94
N ALA A 22 -23.91 19.52 8.95
CA ALA A 22 -22.95 19.10 9.98
C ALA A 22 -23.45 17.88 10.77
N GLY A 23 -24.74 17.85 11.15
CA GLY A 23 -25.34 16.70 11.84
C GLY A 23 -25.35 15.43 11.00
N ALA A 24 -25.60 15.54 9.69
CA ALA A 24 -25.55 14.41 8.76
C ALA A 24 -24.11 13.86 8.62
N LEU A 25 -23.12 14.73 8.45
CA LEU A 25 -21.70 14.33 8.36
C LEU A 25 -21.22 13.68 9.66
N ALA A 26 -21.60 14.21 10.82
CA ALA A 26 -21.27 13.62 12.12
C ALA A 26 -21.89 12.22 12.29
N SER A 27 -23.15 12.06 11.88
CA SER A 27 -23.84 10.75 11.93
C SER A 27 -23.15 9.71 11.03
N LEU A 28 -22.76 10.11 9.81
CA LEU A 28 -21.99 9.25 8.90
C LEU A 28 -20.61 8.89 9.47
N ALA A 29 -19.92 9.84 10.09
CA ALA A 29 -18.63 9.59 10.74
C ALA A 29 -18.75 8.58 11.89
N VAL A 30 -19.75 8.72 12.75
CA VAL A 30 -20.03 7.77 13.84
C VAL A 30 -20.38 6.39 13.29
N TRP A 31 -21.23 6.34 12.26
CA TRP A 31 -21.58 5.10 11.56
C TRP A 31 -20.35 4.39 10.99
N ASN A 32 -19.49 5.12 10.30
CA ASN A 32 -18.26 4.58 9.70
C ASN A 32 -17.27 4.11 10.76
N LEU A 33 -17.11 4.84 11.86
CA LEU A 33 -16.26 4.42 12.98
C LEU A 33 -16.79 3.16 13.66
N TYR A 34 -18.10 3.06 13.87
CA TYR A 34 -18.74 1.86 14.41
C TYR A 34 -18.51 0.65 13.50
N HIS A 35 -18.69 0.81 12.19
CA HIS A 35 -18.48 -0.27 11.23
C HIS A 35 -17.01 -0.67 11.09
N ALA A 36 -16.07 0.28 11.10
CA ALA A 36 -14.63 0.01 11.12
C ALA A 36 -14.25 -0.81 12.36
N ARG A 37 -14.62 -0.36 13.56
CA ARG A 37 -14.36 -1.08 14.82
C ARG A 37 -15.01 -2.47 14.85
N LYS A 38 -16.22 -2.60 14.30
CA LYS A 38 -16.91 -3.89 14.20
C LYS A 38 -16.21 -4.83 13.21
N ALA A 39 -15.65 -4.30 12.13
CA ALA A 39 -14.88 -5.09 11.16
C ALA A 39 -13.56 -5.57 11.77
N GLU A 40 -12.83 -4.71 12.48
CA GLU A 40 -11.60 -5.05 13.22
C GLU A 40 -11.86 -6.13 14.27
N ARG A 41 -12.90 -5.98 15.09
CA ARG A 41 -13.29 -6.98 16.10
C ARG A 41 -13.62 -8.35 15.50
N ARG A 42 -14.15 -8.37 14.27
CA ARG A 42 -14.48 -9.62 13.55
C ARG A 42 -13.29 -10.26 12.87
N ASN A 43 -12.22 -9.50 12.63
CA ASN A 43 -11.06 -9.96 11.88
C ASN A 43 -9.77 -9.55 12.61
N PRO A 44 -9.53 -9.97 13.87
CA PRO A 44 -8.38 -9.51 14.64
C PRO A 44 -7.04 -9.68 13.88
N PRO A 45 -6.03 -8.84 14.15
CA PRO A 45 -4.72 -8.93 13.49
C PRO A 45 -4.11 -10.32 13.69
N VAL A 46 -3.60 -10.88 12.60
CA VAL A 46 -2.85 -12.14 12.59
C VAL A 46 -1.38 -11.82 12.46
N GLY A 47 -0.50 -12.48 13.22
CA GLY A 47 0.94 -12.22 13.18
C GLY A 47 1.40 -11.36 14.35
N ARG A 48 2.32 -10.43 14.07
CA ARG A 48 3.08 -9.69 15.07
C ARG A 48 3.16 -8.21 14.71
N PHE A 49 3.63 -7.42 15.67
CA PHE A 49 3.90 -6.01 15.49
C PHE A 49 5.37 -5.71 15.79
N ILE A 50 5.91 -4.70 15.12
CA ILE A 50 7.23 -4.15 15.38
C ILE A 50 7.16 -2.62 15.41
N GLU A 51 7.85 -2.02 16.37
CA GLU A 51 7.97 -0.57 16.50
C GLU A 51 9.24 -0.09 15.80
N VAL A 52 9.10 0.81 14.83
CA VAL A 52 10.20 1.37 14.02
C VAL A 52 9.95 2.84 13.85
N ASP A 53 10.93 3.67 14.22
CA ASP A 53 10.83 5.13 14.17
C ASP A 53 9.48 5.73 14.65
N GLY A 54 9.00 5.25 15.80
CA GLY A 54 7.72 5.67 16.40
C GLY A 54 6.47 5.22 15.64
N VAL A 55 6.61 4.26 14.72
CA VAL A 55 5.52 3.68 13.92
C VAL A 55 5.37 2.20 14.24
N ARG A 56 4.16 1.81 14.65
CA ARG A 56 3.82 0.40 14.82
C ARG A 56 3.46 -0.25 13.50
N LEU A 57 4.32 -1.14 13.02
CA LEU A 57 4.13 -1.94 11.81
C LEU A 57 3.60 -3.33 12.14
N HIS A 58 2.57 -3.75 11.41
CA HIS A 58 2.01 -5.10 11.46
C HIS A 58 2.65 -5.98 10.38
N TYR A 59 3.01 -7.21 10.75
CA TYR A 59 3.59 -8.16 9.84
C TYR A 59 3.24 -9.61 10.20
N VAL A 60 3.26 -10.47 9.19
CA VAL A 60 3.17 -11.93 9.35
C VAL A 60 4.45 -12.56 8.85
N GLU A 61 4.96 -13.52 9.62
CA GLU A 61 6.20 -14.23 9.32
C GLU A 61 5.96 -15.74 9.41
N LYS A 62 6.49 -16.49 8.44
CA LYS A 62 6.41 -17.95 8.41
C LYS A 62 7.61 -18.56 7.66
N GLY A 63 7.99 -19.76 8.06
CA GLY A 63 9.07 -20.52 7.42
C GLY A 63 10.46 -20.11 7.92
N THR A 64 11.49 -20.74 7.35
CA THR A 64 12.89 -20.53 7.68
C THR A 64 13.74 -20.59 6.42
N GLY A 65 14.99 -20.13 6.49
CA GLY A 65 15.90 -20.08 5.34
C GLY A 65 15.99 -18.69 4.70
N PRO A 66 16.38 -18.59 3.41
CA PRO A 66 16.52 -17.30 2.72
C PRO A 66 15.24 -16.47 2.79
N ALA A 67 15.37 -15.17 3.05
CA ALA A 67 14.22 -14.32 3.31
C ALA A 67 13.53 -13.84 2.03
N VAL A 68 12.20 -13.79 2.07
CA VAL A 68 11.34 -13.17 1.05
C VAL A 68 10.40 -12.19 1.72
N VAL A 69 10.39 -10.94 1.27
CA VAL A 69 9.54 -9.87 1.80
C VAL A 69 8.43 -9.56 0.82
N LEU A 70 7.17 -9.54 1.27
CA LEU A 70 6.00 -9.26 0.44
C LEU A 70 5.41 -7.89 0.80
N LEU A 71 5.34 -7.00 -0.20
CA LEU A 71 4.79 -5.64 -0.08
C LEU A 71 3.52 -5.50 -0.94
N HIS A 72 2.39 -5.26 -0.28
CA HIS A 72 1.08 -5.19 -0.94
C HIS A 72 0.85 -3.86 -1.69
N GLY A 73 -0.14 -3.85 -2.59
CA GLY A 73 -0.55 -2.68 -3.36
C GLY A 73 -1.40 -1.65 -2.60
N ASN A 74 -2.01 -0.71 -3.30
CA ASN A 74 -3.00 0.19 -2.70
C ASN A 74 -4.35 -0.50 -2.53
N THR A 75 -5.16 -0.04 -1.58
CA THR A 75 -6.51 -0.56 -1.26
C THR A 75 -6.58 -2.01 -0.74
N VAL A 76 -5.42 -2.64 -0.56
CA VAL A 76 -5.25 -3.98 0.01
C VAL A 76 -4.32 -3.93 1.22
N ALA A 77 -4.14 -5.06 1.89
CA ALA A 77 -3.29 -5.26 3.06
C ALA A 77 -2.43 -6.51 2.84
N LEU A 78 -1.59 -6.89 3.80
CA LEU A 78 -0.75 -8.10 3.76
C LEU A 78 -1.55 -9.38 3.48
N GLN A 79 -2.86 -9.35 3.77
CA GLN A 79 -3.81 -10.42 3.48
C GLN A 79 -3.87 -10.79 1.99
N ASP A 80 -3.53 -9.87 1.07
CA ASP A 80 -3.41 -10.14 -0.37
C ASP A 80 -2.37 -11.23 -0.64
N GLY A 81 -1.20 -11.12 0.02
CA GLY A 81 -0.14 -12.12 -0.04
C GLY A 81 -0.58 -13.46 0.56
N LEU A 82 -1.22 -13.43 1.73
CA LEU A 82 -1.69 -14.63 2.43
C LEU A 82 -2.75 -15.40 1.62
N CYS A 83 -3.76 -14.71 1.11
CA CYS A 83 -4.88 -15.32 0.39
C CYS A 83 -4.52 -15.80 -1.02
N SER A 84 -3.40 -15.34 -1.59
CA SER A 84 -2.94 -15.77 -2.92
C SER A 84 -2.41 -17.22 -2.94
N GLY A 85 -2.12 -17.80 -1.77
CA GLY A 85 -1.41 -19.08 -1.65
C GLY A 85 0.10 -18.98 -1.92
N LEU A 86 0.61 -17.82 -2.34
CA LEU A 86 2.04 -17.58 -2.54
C LEU A 86 2.80 -17.63 -1.21
N PHE A 87 2.26 -16.99 -0.17
CA PHE A 87 2.90 -16.90 1.14
C PHE A 87 3.19 -18.29 1.71
N ASP A 88 2.19 -19.17 1.74
CA ASP A 88 2.34 -20.51 2.29
C ASP A 88 3.29 -21.39 1.46
N ARG A 89 3.23 -21.30 0.13
CA ARG A 89 4.12 -22.07 -0.76
C ARG A 89 5.58 -21.66 -0.61
N LEU A 90 5.86 -20.36 -0.53
CA LEU A 90 7.23 -19.88 -0.31
C LEU A 90 7.73 -20.28 1.09
N ALA A 91 6.85 -20.25 2.09
CA ALA A 91 7.19 -20.58 3.47
C ALA A 91 7.60 -22.05 3.69
N GLU A 92 7.34 -22.94 2.72
CA GLU A 92 7.85 -24.31 2.72
C GLU A 92 9.38 -24.39 2.68
N ARG A 93 10.05 -23.37 2.12
CA ARG A 93 11.52 -23.38 1.87
C ARG A 93 12.23 -22.09 2.23
N GLN A 94 11.49 -21.03 2.52
CA GLN A 94 12.00 -19.67 2.70
C GLN A 94 11.39 -19.05 3.96
N ARG A 95 12.09 -18.06 4.53
CA ARG A 95 11.55 -17.21 5.59
C ARG A 95 10.73 -16.11 4.92
N VAL A 96 9.41 -16.20 4.95
CA VAL A 96 8.52 -15.24 4.27
C VAL A 96 7.96 -14.26 5.26
N ILE A 97 8.08 -12.97 4.95
CA ILE A 97 7.59 -11.87 5.77
C ILE A 97 6.67 -11.00 4.92
N ALA A 98 5.41 -10.85 5.32
CA ALA A 98 4.46 -9.96 4.68
C ALA A 98 4.16 -8.78 5.61
N PHE A 99 4.37 -7.55 5.13
CA PHE A 99 4.12 -6.34 5.90
C PHE A 99 2.82 -5.67 5.48
N ASP A 100 2.08 -5.15 6.44
CA ASP A 100 1.15 -4.06 6.20
C ASP A 100 1.94 -2.76 6.10
N ARG A 101 1.84 -2.07 4.96
CA ARG A 101 2.49 -0.77 4.77
C ARG A 101 1.83 0.29 5.68
N PRO A 102 2.53 1.41 5.99
CA PRO A 102 1.97 2.47 6.84
C PRO A 102 0.57 2.95 6.40
N GLY A 103 -0.40 2.79 7.30
CA GLY A 103 -1.81 3.12 7.10
C GLY A 103 -2.65 2.12 6.36
N PHE A 104 -2.15 0.90 6.18
CA PHE A 104 -2.88 -0.23 5.66
C PHE A 104 -2.98 -1.32 6.72
N GLY A 105 -4.01 -2.16 6.58
CA GLY A 105 -4.30 -3.25 7.52
C GLY A 105 -4.26 -2.77 8.97
N TYR A 106 -3.34 -3.34 9.76
CA TYR A 106 -3.18 -3.01 11.18
C TYR A 106 -1.96 -2.12 11.49
N SER A 107 -1.21 -1.68 10.48
CA SER A 107 -0.10 -0.75 10.65
C SER A 107 -0.58 0.66 10.89
N GLU A 108 0.12 1.38 11.76
CA GLU A 108 -0.17 2.78 12.04
C GLU A 108 0.19 3.69 10.87
N ARG A 109 -0.38 4.91 10.89
CA ARG A 109 -0.02 5.99 9.97
C ARG A 109 0.05 7.32 10.72
N PRO A 110 1.16 7.58 11.40
CA PRO A 110 1.45 8.91 11.93
C PRO A 110 1.29 10.00 10.87
N ARG A 111 0.82 11.18 11.30
CA ARG A 111 0.57 12.37 10.45
C ARG A 111 1.67 13.41 10.52
N ASP A 112 2.74 13.10 11.26
CA ASP A 112 3.94 13.92 11.42
C ASP A 112 4.81 14.00 10.15
N ARG A 113 4.57 13.10 9.19
CA ARG A 113 5.36 13.00 7.95
C ARG A 113 4.55 12.61 6.72
N LEU A 114 5.14 12.85 5.55
CA LEU A 114 4.61 12.39 4.27
C LEU A 114 5.05 10.94 3.99
N TRP A 115 4.09 10.09 3.68
CA TRP A 115 4.33 8.68 3.37
C TRP A 115 4.62 8.44 1.88
N THR A 116 5.76 8.94 1.40
CA THR A 116 6.29 8.62 0.07
C THR A 116 6.71 7.14 -0.01
N SER A 117 6.95 6.62 -1.21
CA SER A 117 7.48 5.26 -1.37
C SER A 117 8.86 5.13 -0.73
N GLN A 118 9.70 6.16 -0.87
CA GLN A 118 11.02 6.22 -0.25
C GLN A 118 10.96 6.24 1.28
N ALA A 119 10.07 7.03 1.88
CA ALA A 119 9.89 7.04 3.34
C ALA A 119 9.40 5.69 3.87
N GLN A 120 8.55 5.00 3.11
CA GLN A 120 8.13 3.63 3.44
C GLN A 120 9.28 2.63 3.28
N ALA A 121 10.14 2.79 2.28
CA ALA A 121 11.31 1.94 2.07
C ALA A 121 12.31 2.06 3.22
N GLN A 122 12.62 3.28 3.67
CA GLN A 122 13.49 3.52 4.83
C GLN A 122 12.93 2.86 6.10
N LEU A 123 11.65 3.09 6.39
CA LEU A 123 10.99 2.47 7.55
C LEU A 123 11.03 0.93 7.48
N LEU A 124 10.80 0.36 6.29
CA LEU A 124 10.85 -1.09 6.11
C LEU A 124 12.27 -1.65 6.17
N HIS A 125 13.28 -0.93 5.69
CA HIS A 125 14.69 -1.29 5.85
C HIS A 125 15.04 -1.42 7.33
N GLU A 126 14.73 -0.40 8.14
CA GLU A 126 14.93 -0.45 9.59
C GLU A 126 14.14 -1.58 10.26
N ALA A 127 12.93 -1.88 9.77
CA ALA A 127 12.14 -3.01 10.26
C ALA A 127 12.84 -4.35 9.96
N LEU A 128 13.40 -4.52 8.77
CA LEU A 128 14.12 -5.71 8.35
C LEU A 128 15.40 -5.90 9.16
N ASP A 129 16.14 -4.82 9.41
CA ASP A 129 17.34 -4.84 10.28
C ASP A 129 16.99 -5.31 11.69
N LYS A 130 15.94 -4.76 12.30
CA LYS A 130 15.48 -5.18 13.63
C LYS A 130 14.98 -6.64 13.68
N LEU A 131 14.48 -7.17 12.55
CA LEU A 131 14.08 -8.57 12.41
C LEU A 131 15.25 -9.50 12.03
N SER A 132 16.47 -8.96 11.93
CA SER A 132 17.67 -9.66 11.48
C SER A 132 17.43 -10.35 10.13
N VAL A 133 16.86 -9.61 9.17
CA VAL A 133 16.59 -10.07 7.82
C VAL A 133 17.65 -9.51 6.89
N GLU A 134 18.62 -10.36 6.56
CA GLU A 134 19.72 -9.97 5.67
C GLU A 134 19.42 -10.37 4.22
N GLN A 135 19.62 -9.42 3.29
CA GLN A 135 19.55 -9.66 1.85
C GLN A 135 18.30 -10.45 1.39
N PRO A 136 17.07 -9.99 1.70
CA PRO A 136 15.87 -10.65 1.22
C PRO A 136 15.69 -10.47 -0.30
N VAL A 137 14.91 -11.37 -0.89
CA VAL A 137 14.20 -11.08 -2.14
C VAL A 137 12.94 -10.28 -1.80
N VAL A 138 12.74 -9.13 -2.44
CA VAL A 138 11.61 -8.25 -2.14
C VAL A 138 10.61 -8.31 -3.29
N LEU A 139 9.38 -8.72 -2.97
CA LEU A 139 8.27 -8.77 -3.90
C LEU A 139 7.34 -7.58 -3.66
N GLY A 140 7.18 -6.74 -4.67
CA GLY A 140 6.20 -5.65 -4.67
C GLY A 140 5.01 -5.98 -5.57
N HIS A 141 3.79 -5.75 -5.08
CA HIS A 141 2.58 -5.80 -5.90
C HIS A 141 2.02 -4.38 -6.10
N SER A 142 1.72 -4.01 -7.35
CA SER A 142 1.11 -2.73 -7.71
C SER A 142 1.90 -1.56 -7.12
N TRP A 143 1.31 -0.71 -6.28
CA TRP A 143 2.03 0.40 -5.63
C TRP A 143 3.19 -0.05 -4.74
N GLY A 144 3.15 -1.27 -4.18
CA GLY A 144 4.25 -1.85 -3.41
C GLY A 144 5.54 -2.03 -4.22
N THR A 145 5.46 -2.02 -5.55
CA THR A 145 6.65 -2.03 -6.42
C THR A 145 7.49 -0.76 -6.32
N LEU A 146 6.87 0.41 -6.07
CA LEU A 146 7.61 1.65 -5.86
C LEU A 146 8.47 1.55 -4.59
N VAL A 147 7.88 1.03 -3.52
CA VAL A 147 8.60 0.82 -2.25
C VAL A 147 9.72 -0.20 -2.41
N ALA A 148 9.46 -1.31 -3.12
CA ALA A 148 10.48 -2.32 -3.39
C ALA A 148 11.64 -1.78 -4.24
N LEU A 149 11.34 -0.93 -5.24
CA LEU A 149 12.35 -0.25 -6.05
C LEU A 149 13.17 0.72 -5.20
N ASP A 150 12.53 1.59 -4.43
CA ASP A 150 13.23 2.55 -3.56
C ASP A 150 14.11 1.83 -2.54
N LEU A 151 13.65 0.72 -1.96
CA LEU A 151 14.44 -0.10 -1.04
C LEU A 151 15.72 -0.64 -1.71
N ALA A 152 15.62 -1.14 -2.94
CA ALA A 152 16.79 -1.65 -3.66
C ALA A 152 17.71 -0.56 -4.21
N MET A 153 17.18 0.64 -4.48
CA MET A 153 17.98 1.78 -4.94
C MET A 153 18.73 2.44 -3.78
N ASP A 154 18.08 2.61 -2.64
CA ASP A 154 18.67 3.24 -1.45
C ASP A 154 19.59 2.27 -0.70
N PHE A 155 19.28 0.96 -0.70
CA PHE A 155 20.01 -0.09 0.03
C PHE A 155 20.40 -1.28 -0.86
N PRO A 156 21.18 -1.08 -1.94
CA PRO A 156 21.46 -2.12 -2.93
C PRO A 156 22.27 -3.31 -2.40
N ALA A 157 23.04 -3.12 -1.32
CA ALA A 157 23.80 -4.20 -0.68
C ALA A 157 22.92 -5.11 0.19
N ASP A 158 21.78 -4.60 0.64
CA ASP A 158 20.89 -5.23 1.61
C ASP A 158 19.69 -5.90 0.94
N VAL A 159 19.56 -5.83 -0.39
CA VAL A 159 18.49 -6.47 -1.17
C VAL A 159 19.11 -7.46 -2.16
N ARG A 160 18.73 -8.74 -2.07
CA ARG A 160 19.25 -9.79 -2.97
C ARG A 160 18.64 -9.76 -4.35
N GLY A 161 17.38 -9.35 -4.45
CA GLY A 161 16.67 -9.32 -5.71
C GLY A 161 15.26 -8.78 -5.57
N LEU A 162 14.68 -8.41 -6.71
CA LEU A 162 13.34 -7.84 -6.79
C LEU A 162 12.41 -8.72 -7.63
N VAL A 163 11.16 -8.85 -7.18
CA VAL A 163 10.05 -9.39 -7.96
C VAL A 163 8.96 -8.34 -8.04
N LEU A 164 8.70 -7.82 -9.24
CA LEU A 164 7.78 -6.72 -9.44
C LEU A 164 6.53 -7.18 -10.17
N VAL A 165 5.38 -7.10 -9.50
CA VAL A 165 4.10 -7.62 -10.01
C VAL A 165 3.13 -6.48 -10.29
N SER A 166 2.75 -6.30 -11.56
CA SER A 166 1.71 -5.34 -12.00
C SER A 166 1.91 -3.91 -11.47
N GLY A 167 3.15 -3.46 -11.39
CA GLY A 167 3.61 -2.28 -10.68
C GLY A 167 3.70 -0.98 -11.49
N TYR A 168 4.25 0.03 -10.82
CA TYR A 168 4.50 1.38 -11.35
C TYR A 168 6.00 1.49 -11.62
N TYR A 169 6.41 1.30 -12.86
CA TYR A 169 7.84 1.19 -13.21
C TYR A 169 8.39 2.41 -13.95
N TYR A 170 7.50 3.20 -14.54
CA TYR A 170 7.84 4.39 -15.31
C TYR A 170 6.81 5.49 -15.05
N PRO A 171 7.22 6.76 -15.12
CA PRO A 171 6.32 7.90 -14.95
C PRO A 171 5.26 7.86 -16.05
N SER A 172 4.04 7.50 -15.69
CA SER A 172 2.91 7.42 -16.60
C SER A 172 1.74 8.19 -16.01
N ALA A 173 1.04 8.94 -16.88
CA ALA A 173 -0.20 9.59 -16.49
C ALA A 173 -1.24 8.52 -16.16
N ARG A 174 -1.75 8.57 -14.93
CA ARG A 174 -2.62 7.52 -14.39
C ARG A 174 -3.89 8.12 -13.81
N LEU A 175 -5.00 7.80 -14.46
CA LEU A 175 -6.31 8.33 -14.11
C LEU A 175 -6.73 7.87 -12.70
N ASP A 176 -6.35 6.66 -12.29
CA ASP A 176 -6.59 6.15 -10.94
C ASP A 176 -5.86 6.95 -9.86
N VAL A 177 -4.65 7.45 -10.15
CA VAL A 177 -3.93 8.36 -9.24
C VAL A 177 -4.64 9.71 -9.19
N ALA A 178 -5.03 10.27 -10.33
CA ALA A 178 -5.74 11.55 -10.39
C ALA A 178 -7.08 11.50 -9.64
N ILE A 179 -7.83 10.39 -9.77
CA ILE A 179 -9.11 10.19 -9.08
C ILE A 179 -8.92 10.04 -7.56
N SER A 180 -7.82 9.42 -7.12
CA SER A 180 -7.57 9.17 -5.69
C SER A 180 -6.85 10.32 -4.97
N ALA A 181 -6.18 11.22 -5.70
CA ALA A 181 -5.42 12.33 -5.14
C ALA A 181 -6.21 13.25 -4.16
N PRO A 182 -7.50 13.57 -4.38
CA PRO A 182 -8.26 14.40 -3.43
C PRO A 182 -8.35 13.80 -2.02
N ALA A 183 -8.30 12.48 -1.89
CA ALA A 183 -8.32 11.81 -0.59
C ALA A 183 -7.01 11.98 0.20
N ALA A 184 -5.94 12.47 -0.44
CA ALA A 184 -4.66 12.75 0.20
C ALA A 184 -4.54 14.20 0.69
N VAL A 185 -5.49 15.09 0.38
CA VAL A 185 -5.48 16.49 0.82
C VAL A 185 -5.91 16.57 2.29
N PRO A 186 -5.16 17.25 3.17
CA PRO A 186 -5.55 17.41 4.58
C PRO A 186 -6.95 18.03 4.72
N LEU A 187 -7.70 17.64 5.75
CA LEU A 187 -9.09 18.04 6.01
C LEU A 187 -10.12 17.53 4.99
N LEU A 188 -9.89 17.72 3.68
CA LEU A 188 -10.75 17.20 2.61
C LEU A 188 -10.74 15.66 2.60
N GLY A 189 -9.56 15.06 2.62
CA GLY A 189 -9.39 13.62 2.70
C GLY A 189 -9.94 13.02 3.99
N ASP A 190 -9.88 13.76 5.10
CA ASP A 190 -10.47 13.35 6.37
C ASP A 190 -11.99 13.31 6.28
N ALA A 191 -12.61 14.37 5.76
CA ALA A 191 -14.05 14.41 5.50
C ALA A 191 -14.45 13.24 4.59
N LEU A 192 -13.80 13.08 3.43
CA LEU A 192 -14.08 11.99 2.49
C LEU A 192 -13.94 10.60 3.14
N ARG A 193 -12.88 10.38 3.93
CA ARG A 193 -12.65 9.11 4.64
C ARG A 193 -13.76 8.80 5.65
N TYR A 194 -14.19 9.80 6.40
CA TYR A 194 -15.19 9.60 7.45
C TYR A 194 -16.63 9.69 6.95
N THR A 195 -16.91 10.21 5.76
CA THR A 195 -18.30 10.45 5.31
C THR A 195 -18.67 9.76 4.00
N VAL A 196 -17.69 9.44 3.14
CA VAL A 196 -17.94 8.85 1.80
C VAL A 196 -17.59 7.36 1.74
N SER A 197 -16.87 6.82 2.74
CA SER A 197 -16.40 5.42 2.76
C SER A 197 -16.95 4.66 3.98
N PRO A 198 -17.89 3.71 3.82
CA PRO A 198 -18.08 2.88 2.63
C PRO A 198 -19.41 3.18 1.92
N PRO A 199 -19.49 2.95 0.59
CA PRO A 199 -20.80 2.80 -0.02
C PRO A 199 -21.53 1.65 0.69
N PRO A 200 -22.88 1.68 0.77
CA PRO A 200 -23.63 0.53 1.24
C PRO A 200 -23.13 -0.72 0.51
N ARG A 201 -23.11 -1.88 1.19
CA ARG A 201 -22.58 -3.19 0.74
C ARG A 201 -23.08 -3.68 -0.63
N GLY A 202 -23.87 -2.88 -1.36
CA GLY A 202 -24.41 -3.14 -2.70
C GLY A 202 -23.72 -2.42 -3.89
N CYS A 203 -22.84 -1.43 -3.72
CA CYS A 203 -22.26 -0.75 -4.90
C CYS A 203 -21.19 -1.56 -5.64
N CYS A 204 -20.41 -2.38 -4.93
CA CYS A 204 -19.61 -3.42 -5.56
C CYS A 204 -20.29 -4.75 -5.30
N SER A 205 -21.19 -5.15 -6.19
CA SER A 205 -21.79 -6.48 -6.12
C SER A 205 -20.67 -7.52 -6.06
N SER A 206 -20.87 -8.59 -5.28
CA SER A 206 -19.97 -9.75 -5.28
C SER A 206 -19.76 -10.32 -6.70
N ALA A 207 -20.67 -10.03 -7.64
CA ALA A 207 -20.53 -10.31 -9.06
C ALA A 207 -19.50 -9.41 -9.78
N GLN A 208 -19.36 -8.13 -9.41
CA GLN A 208 -18.32 -7.22 -9.93
C GLN A 208 -16.93 -7.69 -9.49
N GLN A 209 -16.74 -8.00 -8.19
CA GLN A 209 -15.49 -8.56 -7.68
C GLN A 209 -15.16 -9.90 -8.33
N ARG A 210 -16.14 -10.82 -8.46
CA ARG A 210 -15.95 -12.07 -9.21
C ARG A 210 -15.64 -11.85 -10.69
N ARG A 211 -16.14 -10.80 -11.34
CA ARG A 211 -15.80 -10.45 -12.74
C ARG A 211 -14.38 -9.91 -12.88
N CYS A 212 -13.91 -9.10 -11.93
CA CYS A 212 -12.55 -8.57 -11.93
C CYS A 212 -11.51 -9.66 -11.60
N SER A 213 -11.82 -10.55 -10.64
CA SER A 213 -10.94 -11.64 -10.20
C SER A 213 -11.15 -12.95 -10.97
N ARG A 214 -12.03 -12.97 -11.98
CA ARG A 214 -12.20 -14.12 -12.85
C ARG A 214 -10.87 -14.34 -13.60
N PRO A 215 -10.26 -15.53 -13.54
CA PRO A 215 -9.10 -15.83 -14.36
C PRO A 215 -9.54 -15.65 -15.82
N ARG A 216 -9.03 -14.62 -16.48
CA ARG A 216 -9.11 -14.55 -17.93
C ARG A 216 -8.06 -15.52 -18.41
N LEU A 217 -8.48 -16.54 -19.15
CA LEU A 217 -7.55 -17.34 -19.95
C LEU A 217 -6.70 -16.34 -20.74
N CYS A 218 -5.38 -16.39 -20.58
CA CYS A 218 -4.49 -15.73 -21.53
C CYS A 218 -4.94 -16.22 -22.91
N PRO A 219 -5.31 -15.32 -23.85
CA PRO A 219 -5.52 -15.76 -25.23
C PRO A 219 -4.24 -16.50 -25.61
N LYS A 220 -4.38 -17.72 -26.16
CA LYS A 220 -3.23 -18.49 -26.62
C LYS A 220 -2.40 -17.52 -27.47
N ILE A 221 -1.20 -17.21 -26.99
CA ILE A 221 -0.21 -16.56 -27.82
C ILE A 221 0.00 -17.55 -28.95
N SER A 222 -0.64 -17.30 -30.08
CA SER A 222 -0.21 -17.86 -31.35
C SER A 222 1.27 -17.53 -31.41
N LEU A 223 2.11 -18.56 -31.38
CA LEU A 223 3.55 -18.48 -31.56
C LEU A 223 3.83 -17.78 -32.90
N LEU A 224 3.78 -16.46 -32.91
CA LEU A 224 4.52 -15.65 -33.85
C LEU A 224 5.99 -15.82 -33.44
N PRO A 225 6.88 -16.17 -34.39
CA PRO A 225 8.25 -16.50 -34.07
C PRO A 225 8.87 -15.34 -33.29
N CYS A 226 9.47 -15.68 -32.14
CA CYS A 226 10.32 -14.79 -31.37
C CYS A 226 11.28 -14.09 -32.33
N LEU A 227 11.07 -12.79 -32.56
CA LEU A 227 12.19 -11.94 -32.97
C LEU A 227 13.13 -11.93 -31.78
N GLU A 228 14.22 -12.70 -31.87
CA GLU A 228 15.39 -12.54 -31.03
C GLU A 228 15.87 -11.09 -31.14
N ILE A 229 15.51 -10.26 -30.16
CA ILE A 229 16.24 -9.03 -29.90
C ILE A 229 17.49 -9.45 -29.12
N SER A 230 18.50 -9.91 -29.86
CA SER A 230 19.85 -10.11 -29.36
C SER A 230 20.44 -8.74 -28.97
N TYR A 231 20.52 -8.46 -27.68
CA TYR A 231 21.38 -7.39 -27.17
C TYR A 231 22.81 -7.92 -27.04
N PRO A 232 23.83 -7.31 -27.69
CA PRO A 232 25.21 -7.73 -27.49
C PRO A 232 25.70 -7.25 -26.12
N VAL A 233 25.68 -8.15 -25.12
CA VAL A 233 26.38 -7.96 -23.85
C VAL A 233 27.88 -8.17 -24.11
N ARG A 234 28.63 -7.08 -24.32
CA ARG A 234 30.09 -7.11 -24.25
C ARG A 234 30.53 -7.21 -22.79
N SER A 235 30.77 -8.43 -22.32
CA SER A 235 31.48 -8.67 -21.07
C SER A 235 32.97 -8.31 -21.25
N ARG A 236 33.42 -7.20 -20.66
CA ARG A 236 34.84 -7.03 -20.33
C ARG A 236 35.04 -7.49 -18.89
N PHE A 237 35.24 -8.79 -18.75
CA PHE A 237 35.78 -9.40 -17.55
C PHE A 237 37.29 -9.11 -17.55
N VAL A 238 37.78 -8.27 -16.63
CA VAL A 238 39.21 -8.05 -16.41
C VAL A 238 39.65 -8.99 -15.27
N PRO A 239 40.48 -10.01 -15.52
CA PRO A 239 40.96 -10.88 -14.45
C PRO A 239 42.08 -10.19 -13.65
N ARG A 240 41.87 -10.01 -12.34
CA ARG A 240 42.93 -9.68 -11.38
C ARG A 240 43.94 -10.83 -11.35
N ARG A 241 45.16 -10.61 -11.83
CA ARG A 241 46.29 -11.53 -11.64
C ARG A 241 46.67 -11.53 -10.15
N ARG A 242 46.56 -12.70 -9.50
CA ARG A 242 47.32 -13.02 -8.29
C ARG A 242 48.80 -13.09 -8.67
N THR A 243 49.62 -12.19 -8.15
CA THR A 243 51.07 -12.37 -8.09
C THR A 243 51.39 -13.21 -6.86
N GLN A 244 51.69 -14.49 -7.09
CA GLN A 244 52.61 -15.25 -6.24
C GLN A 244 54.01 -15.11 -6.85
N ARG A 245 54.97 -14.62 -6.07
CA ARG A 245 56.38 -15.00 -6.16
C ARG A 245 56.98 -14.92 -4.75
N LEU A 246 57.58 -16.06 -4.37
CA LEU A 246 58.75 -16.30 -3.50
C LEU A 246 58.94 -15.39 -2.29
#